data_AF-A0A9X8QZL1-F1
#
_entry.id   AF-A0A9X8QZL1-F1
#
_cell.length_a   1.000
_cell.length_b   1.000
_cell.length_c   1.000
_cell.angle_alpha   90.00
_cell.angle_beta   90.00
_cell.angle_gamma   90.00
#
_symmetry.space_group_name_H-M   'P 1'
#
loop_
_entity.id
_entity.type
_entity.pdbx_description
1 polymer ?
#
loop_
_entity_poly.entity_id
_entity_poly.type
_entity_poly.pdbx_seq_one_letter_code
_entity_poly.pdbx_strand_id
1 'polypeptide(L)'
;MAEEQDANLPINITDIDERIKQSLKMIEKDYKKLNTVDQYVRGLHASPYTPRRSNPEFKELVRRSFHNIIPLLVDAPSNALSVEGYRRPDVTGNPPEWTFWQSNRMDQRQTLVHRSAIESGQAYVSVTPADPKKRPGVDPKTPEIRTYPAIRMFAGYDDPIFDAFPLYALFIENNVYSDKEPTRGRFFDDKFVYELTIGKEYKIEGKRPHGLGVCPVVRFTPKMDLMGRSQGMVEGIIRYQDKLNQMWLSLLIAQHYTGFAIRTATGLSPVERVDENGMPILDEDGQPTYIPPVLDPSTMLVSPNPDTKFGQLPSAPTGEFLEAIELLTRHMCAVTETPPHYLLSGKLANLSADALAAAESAFTRKIDEIRHSFGESWELVLRLCALVSGDQTGFEIEDAEVQWADKGNRSLAQAVDAGLKLSQMGVPVDLVLTKIPGFTQQDVDLVRERMEQAPAEEGDGTEKKPSEKDKQPALSGADQKEKKPAPAAAKAKTQPEETVKNGQQAAAV
;
A
#
# COMPACT_ATOMS: atom_id res chain seq x y z
N MET A 1 6.78 -32.24 21.79
CA MET A 1 8.19 -32.67 21.66
C MET A 1 8.39 -33.13 20.22
N ALA A 2 8.45 -32.16 19.31
CA ALA A 2 8.90 -32.35 17.94
C ALA A 2 10.00 -31.31 17.79
N GLU A 3 11.21 -31.77 17.54
CA GLU A 3 12.42 -30.97 17.49
C GLU A 3 12.28 -29.87 16.42
N GLU A 4 12.13 -28.62 16.86
CA GLU A 4 12.57 -27.47 16.09
C GLU A 4 14.09 -27.60 15.96
N GLN A 5 14.53 -28.25 14.88
CA GLN A 5 15.91 -28.13 14.43
C GLN A 5 16.09 -26.68 13.99
N ASP A 6 16.61 -25.87 14.90
CA ASP A 6 17.26 -24.60 14.58
C ASP A 6 18.18 -24.83 13.39
N ALA A 7 17.79 -24.24 12.26
CA ALA A 7 18.56 -24.29 11.03
C ALA A 7 19.80 -23.42 11.22
N ASN A 8 20.81 -23.96 11.90
CA ASN A 8 22.18 -23.49 11.77
C ASN A 8 22.53 -23.60 10.29
N LEU A 9 22.53 -22.44 9.62
CA LEU A 9 23.05 -22.30 8.27
C LEU A 9 24.49 -22.81 8.30
N PRO A 10 24.89 -23.78 7.47
CA PRO A 10 26.30 -24.14 7.36
C PRO A 10 27.03 -22.97 6.71
N ILE A 11 27.61 -22.13 7.56
CA ILE A 11 28.36 -20.90 7.25
C ILE A 11 29.59 -21.14 6.35
N ASN A 12 29.95 -22.40 6.08
CA ASN A 12 31.22 -22.77 5.45
C ASN A 12 31.07 -23.56 4.13
N ILE A 13 30.01 -23.29 3.37
CA ILE A 13 29.85 -23.89 2.04
C ILE A 13 30.72 -23.11 1.05
N THR A 14 31.84 -23.72 0.66
CA THR A 14 32.75 -23.19 -0.39
C THR A 14 32.40 -23.72 -1.78
N ASP A 15 31.67 -24.83 -1.89
CA ASP A 15 31.27 -25.41 -3.16
C ASP A 15 30.04 -24.70 -3.76
N ILE A 16 30.14 -24.29 -5.01
CA ILE A 16 29.06 -23.66 -5.79
C ILE A 16 27.85 -24.59 -5.86
N ASP A 17 28.08 -25.89 -6.01
CA ASP A 17 27.01 -26.88 -6.13
C ASP A 17 26.16 -26.97 -4.86
N GLU A 18 26.80 -26.92 -3.69
CA GLU A 18 26.12 -26.89 -2.40
C GLU A 18 25.36 -25.57 -2.19
N ARG A 19 25.94 -24.41 -2.59
CA ARG A 19 25.26 -23.10 -2.51
C ARG A 19 24.00 -23.05 -3.35
N ILE A 20 24.04 -23.60 -4.57
CA ILE A 20 22.87 -23.67 -5.46
C ILE A 20 21.79 -24.57 -4.83
N LYS A 21 22.15 -25.77 -4.35
CA LYS A 21 21.20 -26.69 -3.70
C LYS A 21 20.57 -26.09 -2.46
N GLN A 22 21.36 -25.43 -1.62
CA GLN A 22 20.85 -24.74 -0.43
C GLN A 22 19.90 -23.62 -0.81
N SER A 23 20.26 -22.81 -1.81
CA SER A 23 19.41 -21.70 -2.28
C SER A 23 18.06 -22.20 -2.79
N LEU A 24 18.04 -23.27 -3.59
CA LEU A 24 16.81 -23.90 -4.07
C LEU A 24 15.93 -24.37 -2.90
N LYS A 25 16.54 -25.04 -1.92
CA LYS A 25 15.83 -25.50 -0.71
C LYS A 25 15.23 -24.34 0.09
N MET A 26 15.94 -23.21 0.20
CA MET A 26 15.42 -22.03 0.90
C MET A 26 14.29 -21.36 0.13
N ILE A 27 14.41 -21.22 -1.20
CA ILE A 27 13.32 -20.71 -2.04
C ILE A 27 12.07 -21.59 -1.89
N GLU A 28 12.22 -22.92 -1.91
CA GLU A 28 11.10 -23.85 -1.71
C GLU A 28 10.49 -23.74 -0.31
N LYS A 29 11.32 -23.60 0.73
CA LYS A 29 10.87 -23.41 2.12
C LYS A 29 10.03 -22.14 2.26
N ASP A 30 10.50 -21.03 1.69
CA ASP A 30 9.84 -19.72 1.81
C ASP A 30 8.67 -19.58 0.84
N TYR A 31 8.61 -20.38 -0.23
CA TYR A 31 7.59 -20.31 -1.27
C TYR A 31 6.18 -20.35 -0.69
N LYS A 32 5.87 -21.30 0.21
CA LYS A 32 4.52 -21.41 0.77
C LYS A 32 4.08 -20.13 1.47
N LYS A 33 4.95 -19.57 2.31
CA LYS A 33 4.69 -18.35 3.08
C LYS A 33 4.53 -17.14 2.16
N LEU A 34 5.49 -16.92 1.26
CA LEU A 34 5.51 -15.77 0.36
C LEU A 34 4.42 -15.83 -0.71
N ASN A 35 4.04 -17.03 -1.15
CA ASN A 35 2.92 -17.25 -2.06
C ASN A 35 1.58 -16.93 -1.40
N THR A 36 1.41 -17.26 -0.11
CA THR A 36 0.22 -16.82 0.63
C THR A 36 0.16 -15.29 0.71
N VAL A 37 1.28 -14.61 0.96
CA VAL A 37 1.33 -13.14 0.92
C VAL A 37 0.90 -12.58 -0.43
N ASP A 38 1.47 -13.07 -1.54
CA ASP A 38 1.11 -12.64 -2.91
C ASP A 38 -0.39 -12.88 -3.22
N GLN A 39 -0.93 -14.04 -2.79
CA GLN A 39 -2.35 -14.35 -2.95
C GLN A 39 -3.26 -13.34 -2.21
N TYR A 40 -2.93 -12.98 -0.97
CA TYR A 40 -3.72 -12.03 -0.19
C TYR A 40 -3.67 -10.61 -0.77
N VAL A 41 -2.51 -10.17 -1.26
CA VAL A 41 -2.39 -8.90 -1.99
C VAL A 41 -3.30 -8.88 -3.21
N ARG A 42 -3.35 -9.98 -3.99
CA ARG A 42 -4.19 -10.09 -5.19
C ARG A 42 -5.68 -10.31 -4.91
N GLY A 43 -6.09 -10.43 -3.64
CA GLY A 43 -7.47 -10.76 -3.26
C GLY A 43 -7.84 -12.23 -3.49
N LEU A 44 -6.86 -13.09 -3.76
CA LEU A 44 -7.00 -14.54 -3.88
C LEU A 44 -6.84 -15.22 -2.51
N HIS A 45 -7.41 -14.63 -1.47
CA HIS A 45 -7.29 -15.11 -0.10
C HIS A 45 -8.21 -16.31 0.19
N ALA A 46 -7.99 -16.97 1.33
CA ALA A 46 -8.85 -18.05 1.76
C ALA A 46 -10.31 -17.60 1.86
N SER A 47 -11.22 -18.47 1.42
CA SER A 47 -12.65 -18.24 1.59
C SER A 47 -12.98 -18.22 3.08
N PRO A 48 -13.90 -17.34 3.52
CA PRO A 48 -14.54 -17.46 4.83
C PRO A 48 -15.11 -18.86 5.06
N TYR A 49 -15.28 -19.22 6.33
CA TYR A 49 -15.75 -20.54 6.71
C TYR A 49 -17.07 -20.86 6.04
N THR A 50 -17.07 -21.95 5.26
CA THR A 50 -18.24 -22.43 4.53
C THR A 50 -18.53 -23.86 4.97
N PRO A 51 -19.73 -24.14 5.54
CA PRO A 51 -20.13 -25.50 5.89
C PRO A 51 -20.08 -26.44 4.68
N ARG A 52 -19.70 -27.72 4.90
CA ARG A 52 -19.55 -28.74 3.83
C ARG A 52 -20.82 -28.93 2.98
N ARG A 53 -22.00 -28.76 3.58
CA ARG A 53 -23.31 -28.85 2.92
C ARG A 53 -23.98 -27.47 2.82
N SER A 54 -23.34 -26.51 2.16
CA SER A 54 -23.92 -25.19 1.90
C SER A 54 -24.80 -25.19 0.64
N ASN A 55 -25.95 -24.51 0.73
CA ASN A 55 -26.82 -24.28 -0.43
C ASN A 55 -26.14 -23.35 -1.45
N PRO A 56 -26.59 -23.31 -2.72
CA PRO A 56 -26.04 -22.42 -3.73
C PRO A 56 -26.09 -20.93 -3.34
N GLU A 57 -27.14 -20.51 -2.63
CA GLU A 57 -27.32 -19.14 -2.16
C GLU A 57 -26.25 -18.73 -1.15
N PHE A 58 -25.95 -19.57 -0.15
CA PHE A 58 -24.88 -19.31 0.81
C PHE A 58 -23.53 -19.20 0.11
N LYS A 59 -23.26 -20.06 -0.89
CA LYS A 59 -22.02 -19.97 -1.69
C LYS A 59 -21.92 -18.64 -2.43
N GLU A 60 -23.04 -18.09 -2.88
CA GLU A 60 -23.08 -16.77 -3.51
C GLU A 60 -22.83 -15.64 -2.51
N LEU A 61 -23.40 -15.72 -1.29
CA LEU A 61 -23.08 -14.78 -0.20
C LEU A 61 -21.59 -14.81 0.18
N VAL A 62 -21.01 -16.02 0.23
CA VAL A 62 -19.56 -16.19 0.45
C VAL A 62 -18.76 -15.44 -0.60
N ARG A 63 -19.07 -15.61 -1.90
CA ARG A 63 -18.37 -14.87 -2.99
C ARG A 63 -18.47 -13.36 -2.87
N ARG A 64 -19.57 -12.83 -2.34
CA ARG A 64 -19.79 -11.38 -2.15
C ARG A 64 -19.13 -10.82 -0.88
N SER A 65 -18.76 -11.69 0.06
CA SER A 65 -18.17 -11.28 1.35
C SER A 65 -16.68 -10.89 1.28
N PHE A 66 -16.02 -11.12 0.15
CA PHE A 66 -14.61 -10.81 -0.04
C PHE A 66 -14.40 -9.28 -0.06
N HIS A 67 -13.72 -8.75 0.94
CA HIS A 67 -13.45 -7.31 1.07
C HIS A 67 -11.97 -7.06 1.36
N ASN A 68 -11.14 -7.03 0.31
CA ASN A 68 -9.69 -6.94 0.45
C ASN A 68 -9.21 -5.50 0.66
N ILE A 69 -8.67 -5.21 1.85
CA ILE A 69 -8.10 -3.90 2.19
C ILE A 69 -6.57 -3.88 2.18
N ILE A 70 -5.93 -5.05 2.09
CA ILE A 70 -4.47 -5.21 2.10
C ILE A 70 -3.76 -4.34 1.04
N PRO A 71 -4.24 -4.26 -0.22
CA PRO A 71 -3.58 -3.43 -1.24
C PRO A 71 -3.45 -1.98 -0.81
N LEU A 72 -4.49 -1.42 -0.20
CA LEU A 72 -4.45 -0.03 0.28
C LEU A 72 -3.42 0.16 1.40
N LEU A 73 -3.34 -0.80 2.33
CA LEU A 73 -2.40 -0.74 3.46
C LEU A 73 -0.94 -0.81 3.00
N VAL A 74 -0.67 -1.55 1.92
CA VAL A 74 0.65 -1.63 1.27
C VAL A 74 0.94 -0.39 0.42
N ASP A 75 -0.06 0.08 -0.33
CA ASP A 75 0.10 1.23 -1.24
C ASP A 75 0.30 2.53 -0.47
N ALA A 76 -0.31 2.70 0.70
CA ALA A 76 -0.15 3.91 1.52
C ALA A 76 1.33 4.28 1.77
N PRO A 77 2.17 3.43 2.39
CA PRO A 77 3.60 3.73 2.54
C PRO A 77 4.34 3.71 1.20
N SER A 78 4.00 2.81 0.27
CA SER A 78 4.70 2.74 -1.03
C SER A 78 4.57 4.00 -1.86
N ASN A 79 3.42 4.70 -1.81
CA ASN A 79 3.17 5.93 -2.56
C ASN A 79 3.94 7.14 -1.98
N ALA A 80 4.33 7.07 -0.70
CA ALA A 80 5.11 8.10 -0.03
C ALA A 80 6.64 7.94 -0.26
N LEU A 81 7.05 6.86 -0.91
CA LEU A 81 8.44 6.52 -1.20
C LEU A 81 8.72 6.77 -2.69
N SER A 82 9.60 7.73 -2.95
CA SER A 82 10.09 8.04 -4.29
C SER A 82 11.46 8.67 -4.16
N VAL A 83 12.47 8.07 -4.77
CA VAL A 83 13.81 8.64 -4.91
C VAL A 83 13.80 9.53 -6.15
N GLU A 84 14.33 10.75 -6.01
CA GLU A 84 14.36 11.79 -7.06
C GLU A 84 15.78 12.30 -7.34
N GLY A 85 16.75 11.98 -6.49
CA GLY A 85 18.14 12.37 -6.70
C GLY A 85 19.12 11.50 -5.93
N TYR A 86 20.40 11.71 -6.20
CA TYR A 86 21.50 11.06 -5.49
C TYR A 86 22.65 12.05 -5.35
N ARG A 87 23.23 12.13 -4.15
CA ARG A 87 24.28 13.10 -3.82
C ARG A 87 25.52 12.36 -3.34
N ARG A 88 26.67 12.82 -3.83
CA ARG A 88 27.97 12.49 -3.26
C ARG A 88 28.66 13.76 -2.76
N PRO A 89 29.57 13.67 -1.78
CA PRO A 89 30.32 14.83 -1.28
C PRO A 89 31.36 15.38 -2.29
N ASP A 90 31.80 14.56 -3.24
CA ASP A 90 32.86 14.89 -4.22
C ASP A 90 32.35 15.64 -5.47
N VAL A 91 31.05 15.56 -5.75
CA VAL A 91 30.42 16.14 -6.95
C VAL A 91 29.33 17.13 -6.56
N THR A 92 29.31 18.27 -7.25
CA THR A 92 28.18 19.21 -7.17
C THR A 92 27.06 18.74 -8.10
N GLY A 93 25.87 18.49 -7.56
CA GLY A 93 24.72 17.98 -8.32
C GLY A 93 24.64 16.46 -8.35
N ASN A 94 23.93 15.91 -9.35
CA ASN A 94 23.82 14.46 -9.51
C ASN A 94 25.12 13.87 -10.10
N PRO A 95 25.67 12.80 -9.51
CA PRO A 95 26.88 12.16 -10.00
C PRO A 95 26.61 11.33 -11.27
N PRO A 96 27.65 10.91 -12.02
CA PRO A 96 27.51 10.22 -13.31
C PRO A 96 26.61 8.97 -13.26
N GLU A 97 26.65 8.21 -12.17
CA GLU A 97 25.88 6.99 -11.95
C GLU A 97 24.37 7.22 -11.89
N TRP A 98 23.92 8.44 -11.58
CA TRP A 98 22.51 8.83 -11.67
C TRP A 98 21.98 8.73 -13.11
N THR A 99 22.84 8.86 -14.12
CA THR A 99 22.46 8.62 -15.52
C THR A 99 22.03 7.17 -15.74
N PHE A 100 22.62 6.21 -15.01
CA PHE A 100 22.26 4.80 -15.11
C PHE A 100 20.93 4.48 -14.43
N TRP A 101 20.56 5.23 -13.40
CA TRP A 101 19.20 5.18 -12.83
C TRP A 101 18.15 5.46 -13.91
N GLN A 102 18.33 6.57 -14.65
CA GLN A 102 17.45 7.00 -15.72
C GLN A 102 17.43 6.00 -16.89
N SER A 103 18.59 5.55 -17.36
CA SER A 103 18.69 4.63 -18.50
C SER A 103 18.08 3.24 -18.22
N ASN A 104 18.04 2.82 -16.95
CA ASN A 104 17.38 1.59 -16.50
C ASN A 104 15.88 1.78 -16.17
N ARG A 105 15.32 2.99 -16.37
CA ARG A 105 13.93 3.35 -16.07
C ARG A 105 13.58 3.15 -14.59
N MET A 106 14.52 3.50 -13.70
CA MET A 106 14.35 3.26 -12.28
C MET A 106 13.31 4.15 -11.63
N ASP A 107 12.93 5.27 -12.24
CA ASP A 107 11.81 6.12 -11.80
C ASP A 107 10.51 5.33 -11.63
N GLN A 108 10.22 4.39 -12.52
CA GLN A 108 9.06 3.49 -12.41
C GLN A 108 9.38 2.22 -11.60
N ARG A 109 10.56 1.64 -11.83
CA ARG A 109 10.91 0.32 -11.25
C ARG A 109 11.16 0.38 -9.75
N GLN A 110 11.57 1.52 -9.21
CA GLN A 110 11.75 1.71 -7.77
C GLN A 110 10.47 1.37 -7.00
N THR A 111 9.30 1.79 -7.51
CA THR A 111 8.00 1.53 -6.88
C THR A 111 7.70 0.04 -6.84
N LEU A 112 8.15 -0.73 -7.84
CA LEU A 112 7.99 -2.19 -7.85
C LEU A 112 8.83 -2.84 -6.73
N VAL A 113 10.04 -2.32 -6.48
CA VAL A 113 10.92 -2.80 -5.40
C VAL A 113 10.33 -2.44 -4.04
N HIS A 114 9.94 -1.17 -3.84
CA HIS A 114 9.38 -0.70 -2.58
C HIS A 114 8.11 -1.47 -2.23
N ARG A 115 7.17 -1.60 -3.18
CA ARG A 115 5.95 -2.36 -2.99
C ARG A 115 6.25 -3.81 -2.65
N SER A 116 7.09 -4.50 -3.44
CA SER A 116 7.40 -5.92 -3.20
C SER A 116 8.09 -6.15 -1.84
N ALA A 117 8.99 -5.24 -1.43
CA ALA A 117 9.67 -5.31 -0.15
C ALA A 117 8.71 -5.05 1.03
N ILE A 118 7.77 -4.11 0.90
CA ILE A 118 6.75 -3.85 1.92
C ILE A 118 5.78 -5.03 2.05
N GLU A 119 5.37 -5.62 0.92
CA GLU A 119 4.45 -6.76 0.88
C GLU A 119 5.04 -7.99 1.57
N SER A 120 6.20 -8.43 1.10
CA SER A 120 6.81 -9.71 1.44
C SER A 120 7.88 -9.62 2.53
N GLY A 121 8.31 -8.41 2.88
CA GLY A 121 9.39 -8.12 3.83
C GLY A 121 10.74 -7.96 3.14
N GLN A 122 10.91 -8.51 1.94
CA GLN A 122 12.18 -8.41 1.23
C GLN A 122 11.97 -8.25 -0.27
N ALA A 123 12.86 -7.51 -0.92
CA ALA A 123 13.02 -7.55 -2.37
C ALA A 123 14.50 -7.49 -2.70
N TYR A 124 14.86 -7.80 -3.94
CA TYR A 124 16.25 -7.81 -4.36
C TYR A 124 16.44 -6.99 -5.63
N VAL A 125 17.60 -6.36 -5.73
CA VAL A 125 18.05 -5.66 -6.94
C VAL A 125 19.44 -6.16 -7.29
N SER A 126 19.67 -6.52 -8.54
CA SER A 126 21.01 -6.85 -9.03
C SER A 126 21.54 -5.77 -9.95
N VAL A 127 22.85 -5.52 -9.89
CA VAL A 127 23.55 -4.60 -10.78
C VAL A 127 24.68 -5.34 -11.48
N THR A 128 24.52 -5.62 -12.77
CA THR A 128 25.55 -6.33 -13.55
C THR A 128 25.96 -5.54 -14.78
N PRO A 129 27.20 -5.71 -15.29
CA PRO A 129 27.57 -5.21 -16.61
C PRO A 129 26.60 -5.68 -17.69
N ALA A 130 26.22 -4.78 -18.61
CA ALA A 130 25.33 -5.07 -19.71
C ALA A 130 25.79 -6.33 -20.47
N ASP A 131 24.86 -7.27 -20.68
CA ASP A 131 25.16 -8.51 -21.38
C ASP A 131 25.28 -8.26 -22.90
N PRO A 132 26.47 -8.39 -23.51
CA PRO A 132 26.67 -8.11 -24.93
C PRO A 132 25.85 -9.02 -25.84
N LYS A 133 25.47 -10.23 -25.36
CA LYS A 133 24.63 -11.15 -26.13
C LYS A 133 23.17 -10.71 -26.17
N LYS A 134 22.67 -10.13 -25.07
CA LYS A 134 21.27 -9.68 -24.95
C LYS A 134 21.07 -8.25 -25.45
N ARG A 135 22.11 -7.42 -25.37
CA ARG A 135 22.12 -6.02 -25.81
C ARG A 135 23.34 -5.74 -26.69
N PRO A 136 23.36 -6.23 -27.94
CA PRO A 136 24.48 -5.98 -28.85
C PRO A 136 24.61 -4.47 -29.11
N GLY A 137 25.85 -3.96 -29.06
CA GLY A 137 26.17 -2.55 -29.31
C GLY A 137 26.10 -1.62 -28.08
N VAL A 138 25.70 -2.13 -26.91
CA VAL A 138 25.82 -1.39 -25.64
C VAL A 138 27.21 -1.61 -25.05
N ASP A 139 27.86 -0.56 -24.54
CA ASP A 139 29.14 -0.67 -23.85
C ASP A 139 29.01 -1.63 -22.66
N PRO A 140 29.85 -2.68 -22.54
CA PRO A 140 29.88 -3.56 -21.37
C PRO A 140 30.01 -2.83 -20.03
N LYS A 141 30.59 -1.62 -20.00
CA LYS A 141 30.66 -0.77 -18.80
C LYS A 141 29.33 -0.10 -18.41
N THR A 142 28.26 -0.34 -19.18
CA THR A 142 26.93 0.15 -18.84
C THR A 142 26.30 -0.75 -17.77
N PRO A 143 25.95 -0.24 -16.59
CA PRO A 143 25.27 -1.01 -15.56
C PRO A 143 23.84 -1.36 -15.98
N GLU A 144 23.47 -2.62 -15.78
CA GLU A 144 22.13 -3.14 -15.97
C GLU A 144 21.52 -3.47 -14.61
N ILE A 145 20.47 -2.73 -14.25
CA ILE A 145 19.75 -2.87 -12.99
C ILE A 145 18.52 -3.75 -13.23
N ARG A 146 18.41 -4.83 -12.46
CA ARG A 146 17.27 -5.76 -12.50
C ARG A 146 16.69 -5.95 -11.12
N THR A 147 15.37 -6.00 -11.04
CA THR A 147 14.63 -6.15 -9.79
C THR A 147 14.04 -7.56 -9.69
N TYR A 148 13.94 -8.08 -8.47
CA TYR A 148 13.49 -9.45 -8.21
C TYR A 148 12.60 -9.51 -6.98
N PRO A 149 11.50 -10.28 -7.05
CA PRO A 149 10.66 -10.53 -5.89
C PRO A 149 11.28 -11.60 -4.99
N ALA A 150 11.11 -11.48 -3.67
CA ALA A 150 11.63 -12.45 -2.71
C ALA A 150 11.09 -13.88 -2.91
N ILE A 151 9.88 -14.04 -3.46
CA ILE A 151 9.28 -15.36 -3.72
C ILE A 151 10.08 -16.22 -4.72
N ARG A 152 11.01 -15.62 -5.48
CA ARG A 152 11.80 -16.28 -6.53
C ARG A 152 13.30 -16.12 -6.35
N MET A 153 13.73 -15.43 -5.29
CA MET A 153 15.14 -15.12 -5.09
C MET A 153 15.53 -15.32 -3.64
N PHE A 154 16.69 -15.95 -3.44
CA PHE A 154 17.32 -16.11 -2.14
C PHE A 154 18.75 -15.55 -2.21
N ALA A 155 19.18 -14.89 -1.14
CA ALA A 155 20.55 -14.40 -0.97
C ALA A 155 21.11 -14.91 0.35
N GLY A 156 22.27 -15.56 0.31
CA GLY A 156 22.99 -16.07 1.48
C GLY A 156 24.02 -15.05 1.95
N TYR A 157 23.94 -14.65 3.21
CA TYR A 157 24.88 -13.75 3.89
C TYR A 157 25.71 -14.55 4.89
N ASP A 158 26.92 -14.09 5.22
CA ASP A 158 27.65 -14.62 6.36
C ASP A 158 27.03 -14.05 7.64
N ASP A 159 26.97 -12.71 7.70
CA ASP A 159 26.21 -11.96 8.69
C ASP A 159 25.12 -11.11 8.01
N PRO A 160 23.83 -11.48 8.12
CA PRO A 160 22.76 -10.76 7.45
C PRO A 160 22.54 -9.32 7.95
N ILE A 161 23.18 -8.88 9.04
CA ILE A 161 23.02 -7.54 9.61
C ILE A 161 24.20 -6.65 9.22
N PHE A 162 25.42 -7.17 9.26
CA PHE A 162 26.63 -6.39 9.02
C PHE A 162 27.10 -6.42 7.56
N ASP A 163 26.82 -7.49 6.82
CA ASP A 163 27.28 -7.62 5.44
C ASP A 163 26.49 -6.72 4.49
N ALA A 164 27.18 -5.81 3.79
CA ALA A 164 26.57 -4.98 2.74
C ALA A 164 26.12 -5.80 1.52
N PHE A 165 26.86 -6.87 1.20
CA PHE A 165 26.59 -7.74 0.05
C PHE A 165 26.52 -9.20 0.49
N PRO A 166 25.63 -10.02 -0.12
CA PRO A 166 25.59 -11.44 0.15
C PRO A 166 26.83 -12.15 -0.38
N LEU A 167 27.12 -13.35 0.14
CA LEU A 167 28.13 -14.24 -0.41
C LEU A 167 27.72 -14.82 -1.77
N TYR A 168 26.42 -15.06 -1.93
CA TYR A 168 25.82 -15.57 -3.17
C TYR A 168 24.33 -15.30 -3.21
N ALA A 169 23.75 -15.34 -4.39
CA ALA A 169 22.31 -15.28 -4.56
C ALA A 169 21.83 -16.16 -5.72
N LEU A 170 20.61 -16.69 -5.62
CA LEU A 170 19.97 -17.46 -6.67
C LEU A 170 18.60 -16.86 -6.98
N PHE A 171 18.34 -16.61 -8.25
CA PHE A 171 17.03 -16.27 -8.79
C PHE A 171 16.52 -17.38 -9.70
N ILE A 172 15.21 -17.70 -9.63
CA ILE A 172 14.53 -18.62 -10.56
C ILE A 172 13.34 -17.93 -11.24
N GLU A 173 13.12 -18.20 -12.52
CA GLU A 173 12.04 -17.56 -13.28
C GLU A 173 10.65 -18.06 -12.88
N ASN A 174 10.54 -19.34 -12.50
CA ASN A 174 9.29 -19.96 -12.09
C ASN A 174 9.51 -20.88 -10.87
N ASN A 175 8.56 -20.86 -9.92
CA ASN A 175 8.63 -21.71 -8.73
C ASN A 175 8.02 -23.09 -8.96
N VAL A 176 7.22 -23.24 -10.01
CA VAL A 176 6.69 -24.54 -10.45
C VAL A 176 7.47 -24.96 -11.68
N TYR A 177 8.25 -26.03 -11.55
CA TYR A 177 9.08 -26.58 -12.61
C TYR A 177 9.18 -28.11 -12.47
N SER A 178 9.50 -28.77 -13.57
CA SER A 178 9.73 -30.22 -13.62
C SER A 178 10.73 -30.56 -14.71
N ASP A 179 11.16 -31.82 -14.82
CA ASP A 179 12.04 -32.24 -15.93
C ASP A 179 11.43 -32.04 -17.33
N LYS A 180 10.09 -32.03 -17.42
CA LYS A 180 9.37 -31.77 -18.68
C LYS A 180 9.24 -30.29 -18.99
N GLU A 181 9.19 -29.46 -17.95
CA GLU A 181 9.05 -28.01 -18.02
C GLU A 181 10.09 -27.36 -17.09
N PRO A 182 11.37 -27.34 -17.49
CA PRO A 182 12.42 -26.77 -16.67
C PRO A 182 12.30 -25.25 -16.61
N THR A 183 12.76 -24.65 -15.52
CA THR A 183 12.84 -23.20 -15.36
C THR A 183 14.26 -22.70 -15.53
N ARG A 184 14.42 -21.44 -15.94
CA ARG A 184 15.73 -20.78 -15.98
C ARG A 184 16.04 -20.15 -14.64
N GLY A 185 17.30 -20.21 -14.25
CA GLY A 185 17.82 -19.59 -13.04
C GLY A 185 19.07 -18.76 -13.32
N ARG A 186 19.36 -17.83 -12.41
CA ARG A 186 20.60 -17.06 -12.40
C ARG A 186 21.20 -17.13 -11.01
N PHE A 187 22.42 -17.63 -10.93
CA PHE A 187 23.21 -17.67 -9.71
C PHE A 187 24.29 -16.59 -9.77
N PHE A 188 24.48 -15.87 -8.67
CA PHE A 188 25.40 -14.77 -8.52
C PHE A 188 26.39 -15.12 -7.41
N ASP A 189 27.69 -15.01 -7.68
CA ASP A 189 28.75 -15.03 -6.67
C ASP A 189 29.59 -13.73 -6.76
N ASP A 190 30.75 -13.70 -6.13
CA ASP A 190 31.67 -12.56 -6.11
C ASP A 190 32.34 -12.26 -7.47
N LYS A 191 32.31 -13.20 -8.41
CA LYS A 191 33.10 -13.15 -9.65
C LYS A 191 32.27 -13.29 -10.93
N PHE A 192 31.25 -14.14 -10.89
CA PHE A 192 30.51 -14.66 -12.02
C PHE A 192 28.99 -14.62 -11.80
N VAL A 193 28.30 -14.45 -12.92
CA VAL A 193 26.87 -14.77 -13.05
C VAL A 193 26.77 -16.09 -13.83
N TYR A 194 26.14 -17.08 -13.24
CA TYR A 194 25.89 -18.39 -13.86
C TYR A 194 24.45 -18.45 -14.36
N GLU A 195 24.29 -18.88 -15.61
CA GLU A 195 22.99 -19.17 -16.20
C GLU A 195 22.69 -20.65 -15.99
N LEU A 196 21.55 -20.93 -15.35
CA LEU A 196 21.15 -22.26 -14.93
C LEU A 196 19.85 -22.67 -15.62
N THR A 197 19.71 -23.97 -15.90
CA THR A 197 18.44 -24.61 -16.21
C THR A 197 18.12 -25.62 -15.12
N ILE A 198 16.93 -25.53 -14.54
CA ILE A 198 16.53 -26.22 -13.31
C ILE A 198 15.31 -27.10 -13.61
N GLY A 199 15.50 -28.42 -13.49
CA GLY A 199 14.45 -29.44 -13.44
C GLY A 199 14.46 -30.12 -12.06
N LYS A 200 14.45 -31.45 -11.99
CA LYS A 200 14.83 -32.15 -10.74
C LYS A 200 16.28 -31.92 -10.35
N GLU A 201 17.14 -31.84 -11.35
CA GLU A 201 18.54 -31.45 -11.21
C GLU A 201 18.75 -30.11 -11.91
N TYR A 202 19.77 -29.37 -11.48
CA TYR A 202 20.18 -28.14 -12.16
C TYR A 202 21.34 -28.43 -13.10
N LYS A 203 21.42 -27.64 -14.18
CA LYS A 203 22.53 -27.65 -15.14
C LYS A 203 23.02 -26.23 -15.33
N ILE A 204 24.33 -26.04 -15.24
CA ILE A 204 24.98 -24.76 -15.56
C ILE A 204 25.16 -24.70 -17.07
N GLU A 205 24.44 -23.80 -17.74
CA GLU A 205 24.53 -23.60 -19.20
C GLU A 205 25.67 -22.66 -19.58
N GLY A 206 25.97 -21.70 -18.70
CA GLY A 206 27.01 -20.72 -18.95
C GLY A 206 27.42 -20.00 -17.68
N LYS A 207 28.60 -19.39 -17.74
CA LYS A 207 29.09 -18.45 -16.73
C LYS A 207 29.66 -17.21 -17.39
N ARG A 208 29.45 -16.05 -16.78
CA ARG A 208 29.92 -14.76 -17.28
C ARG A 208 30.59 -13.98 -16.14
N PRO A 209 31.84 -13.55 -16.30
CA PRO A 209 32.48 -12.69 -15.30
C PRO A 209 31.83 -11.31 -15.29
N HIS A 210 31.63 -10.74 -14.10
CA HIS A 210 31.17 -9.35 -13.95
C HIS A 210 32.26 -8.42 -13.37
N GLY A 211 33.29 -8.97 -12.72
CA GLY A 211 34.48 -8.21 -12.32
C GLY A 211 34.29 -7.23 -11.16
N LEU A 212 33.29 -7.46 -10.28
CA LEU A 212 32.96 -6.55 -9.18
C LEU A 212 33.61 -6.94 -7.85
N GLY A 213 34.06 -8.19 -7.70
CA GLY A 213 34.68 -8.68 -6.46
C GLY A 213 33.71 -8.87 -5.29
N VAL A 214 32.43 -8.54 -5.48
CA VAL A 214 31.33 -8.72 -4.54
C VAL A 214 30.12 -9.30 -5.28
N CYS A 215 29.22 -9.99 -4.57
CA CYS A 215 27.99 -10.46 -5.18
C CYS A 215 27.11 -9.26 -5.58
N PRO A 216 26.73 -9.11 -6.86
CA PRO A 216 26.06 -7.93 -7.37
C PRO A 216 24.56 -7.92 -7.07
N VAL A 217 24.17 -8.21 -5.83
CA VAL A 217 22.78 -8.28 -5.37
C VAL A 217 22.66 -7.51 -4.07
N VAL A 218 21.70 -6.60 -4.03
CA VAL A 218 21.35 -5.81 -2.83
C VAL A 218 19.94 -6.20 -2.39
N ARG A 219 19.78 -6.44 -1.08
CA ARG A 219 18.50 -6.77 -0.46
C ARG A 219 17.86 -5.52 0.13
N PHE A 220 16.60 -5.31 -0.21
CA PHE A 220 15.74 -4.26 0.34
C PHE A 220 14.85 -4.87 1.40
N THR A 221 14.90 -4.35 2.63
CA THR A 221 14.06 -4.81 3.74
C THR A 221 13.45 -3.60 4.45
N PRO A 222 12.13 -3.46 4.59
CA PRO A 222 11.55 -2.31 5.27
C PRO A 222 11.83 -2.34 6.78
N LYS A 223 12.02 -3.55 7.35
CA LYS A 223 12.36 -3.78 8.75
C LYS A 223 13.09 -5.11 8.88
N MET A 224 14.11 -5.15 9.74
CA MET A 224 14.87 -6.35 10.07
C MET A 224 15.15 -6.38 11.57
N ASP A 225 15.12 -7.57 12.15
CA ASP A 225 15.53 -7.75 13.54
C ASP A 225 17.02 -8.13 13.66
N LEU A 226 17.52 -8.17 14.90
CA LEU A 226 18.90 -8.57 15.21
C LEU A 226 19.18 -10.06 14.96
N MET A 227 18.21 -10.83 14.45
CA MET A 227 18.41 -12.20 13.99
C MET A 227 18.45 -12.28 12.45
N GLY A 228 18.48 -11.14 11.75
CA GLY A 228 18.46 -11.07 10.29
C GLY A 228 17.11 -11.44 9.67
N ARG A 229 16.06 -11.57 10.49
CA ARG A 229 14.71 -11.91 10.02
C ARG A 229 14.02 -10.64 9.56
N SER A 230 13.41 -10.71 8.39
CA SER A 230 12.55 -9.65 7.89
C SER A 230 11.13 -10.16 7.73
N GLN A 231 10.17 -9.29 8.06
CA GLN A 231 8.76 -9.59 8.00
C GLN A 231 8.04 -8.57 7.12
N GLY A 232 7.26 -9.06 6.16
CA GLY A 232 6.39 -8.22 5.34
C GLY A 232 5.18 -7.72 6.13
N MET A 233 4.65 -6.58 5.72
CA MET A 233 3.45 -6.01 6.34
C MET A 233 2.26 -6.96 6.24
N VAL A 234 2.12 -7.64 5.10
CA VAL A 234 0.96 -8.49 4.77
C VAL A 234 0.88 -9.68 5.72
N GLU A 235 2.02 -10.28 6.08
CA GLU A 235 2.07 -11.46 6.94
C GLU A 235 1.40 -11.22 8.30
N GLY A 236 1.61 -10.03 8.89
CA GLY A 236 1.02 -9.66 10.17
C GLY A 236 -0.50 -9.43 10.12
N ILE A 237 -1.05 -9.11 8.94
CA ILE A 237 -2.45 -8.71 8.77
C ILE A 237 -3.35 -9.77 8.13
N ILE A 238 -2.80 -10.87 7.60
CA ILE A 238 -3.56 -11.99 7.01
C ILE A 238 -4.72 -12.43 7.91
N ARG A 239 -4.44 -12.66 9.21
CA ARG A 239 -5.47 -13.11 10.17
C ARG A 239 -6.56 -12.07 10.41
N TYR A 240 -6.24 -10.78 10.29
CA TYR A 240 -7.22 -9.72 10.43
C TYR A 240 -8.09 -9.60 9.18
N GLN A 241 -7.50 -9.74 7.99
CA GLN A 241 -8.23 -9.80 6.73
C GLN A 241 -9.21 -10.99 6.70
N ASP A 242 -8.81 -12.17 7.19
CA ASP A 242 -9.70 -13.33 7.29
C ASP A 242 -10.89 -13.06 8.23
N LYS A 243 -10.62 -12.45 9.39
CA LYS A 243 -11.68 -12.04 10.33
C LYS A 243 -12.62 -11.02 9.68
N LEU A 244 -12.09 -10.06 8.94
CA LEU A 244 -12.87 -9.02 8.27
C LEU A 244 -13.83 -9.65 7.25
N ASN A 245 -13.33 -10.56 6.41
CA ASN A 245 -14.15 -11.28 5.43
C ASN A 245 -15.23 -12.14 6.12
N GLN A 246 -14.91 -12.81 7.24
CA GLN A 246 -15.89 -13.58 8.01
C GLN A 246 -16.98 -12.70 8.62
N MET A 247 -16.64 -11.48 9.05
CA MET A 247 -17.60 -10.52 9.60
C MET A 247 -18.52 -9.96 8.51
N TRP A 248 -17.96 -9.62 7.35
CA TRP A 248 -18.76 -9.24 6.17
C TRP A 248 -19.70 -10.37 5.74
N LEU A 249 -19.25 -11.62 5.75
CA LEU A 249 -20.12 -12.76 5.49
C LEU A 249 -21.26 -12.85 6.50
N SER A 250 -20.95 -12.70 7.79
CA SER A 250 -21.97 -12.75 8.86
C SER A 250 -23.01 -11.63 8.71
N LEU A 251 -22.56 -10.43 8.33
CA LEU A 251 -23.42 -9.31 8.00
C LEU A 251 -24.32 -9.60 6.79
N LEU A 252 -23.77 -10.14 5.71
CA LEU A 252 -24.53 -10.51 4.52
C LEU A 252 -25.56 -11.60 4.79
N ILE A 253 -25.21 -12.59 5.63
CA ILE A 253 -26.14 -13.64 6.09
C ILE A 253 -27.28 -13.03 6.89
N ALA A 254 -26.96 -12.16 7.87
CA ALA A 254 -27.98 -11.46 8.66
C ALA A 254 -28.91 -10.67 7.74
N GLN A 255 -28.37 -9.82 6.87
CA GLN A 255 -29.15 -9.05 5.90
C GLN A 255 -30.03 -9.92 5.00
N HIS A 256 -29.53 -11.08 4.56
CA HIS A 256 -30.27 -11.97 3.68
C HIS A 256 -31.43 -12.68 4.39
N TYR A 257 -31.21 -13.24 5.58
CA TYR A 257 -32.22 -14.00 6.30
C TYR A 257 -33.17 -13.12 7.13
N THR A 258 -32.70 -11.96 7.60
CA THR A 258 -33.50 -11.07 8.46
C THR A 258 -33.96 -9.79 7.75
N GLY A 259 -33.53 -9.60 6.49
CA GLY A 259 -34.04 -8.53 5.63
C GLY A 259 -35.52 -8.69 5.27
N PHE A 260 -36.05 -9.91 5.37
CA PHE A 260 -37.48 -10.18 5.27
C PHE A 260 -38.10 -10.31 6.65
N ALA A 261 -39.13 -9.52 6.91
CA ALA A 261 -39.96 -9.65 8.09
C ALA A 261 -40.66 -11.02 8.08
N ILE A 262 -40.18 -11.99 8.88
CA ILE A 262 -40.88 -13.25 9.08
C ILE A 262 -42.11 -12.96 9.93
N ARG A 263 -43.27 -12.91 9.26
CA ARG A 263 -44.58 -12.69 9.90
C ARG A 263 -45.11 -14.02 10.40
N THR A 264 -45.58 -14.05 11.63
CA THR A 264 -46.15 -15.24 12.27
C THR A 264 -47.58 -14.93 12.70
N ALA A 265 -48.51 -15.84 12.45
CA ALA A 265 -49.87 -15.75 12.98
C ALA A 265 -50.12 -16.98 13.87
N THR A 266 -50.65 -16.76 15.06
CA THR A 266 -51.12 -17.83 15.94
C THR A 266 -52.64 -17.76 16.03
N GLY A 267 -53.33 -18.89 15.93
CA GLY A 267 -54.80 -18.96 15.96
C GLY A 267 -55.51 -18.60 14.66
N LEU A 268 -54.81 -18.59 13.52
CA LEU A 268 -55.41 -18.29 12.21
C LEU A 268 -56.32 -19.46 11.78
N SER A 269 -57.60 -19.18 11.56
CA SER A 269 -58.51 -20.13 10.91
C SER A 269 -58.29 -20.09 9.39
N PRO A 270 -57.99 -21.22 8.74
CA PRO A 270 -57.78 -21.24 7.30
C PRO A 270 -59.10 -20.96 6.56
N VAL A 271 -59.04 -20.13 5.52
CA VAL A 271 -60.21 -19.79 4.70
C VAL A 271 -60.33 -20.82 3.59
N GLU A 272 -61.47 -21.53 3.55
CA GLU A 272 -61.77 -22.52 2.52
C GLU A 272 -61.99 -21.85 1.16
N ARG A 273 -61.52 -22.48 0.09
CA ARG A 273 -61.69 -22.03 -1.29
C ARG A 273 -63.09 -22.43 -1.73
N VAL A 274 -63.94 -21.47 -2.07
CA VAL A 274 -65.34 -21.69 -2.48
C VAL A 274 -65.51 -21.60 -4.00
N ASP A 275 -66.42 -22.40 -4.57
CA ASP A 275 -66.84 -22.35 -5.97
C ASP A 275 -67.80 -21.17 -6.26
N GLU A 276 -68.23 -20.99 -7.52
CA GLU A 276 -69.17 -19.92 -7.92
C GLU A 276 -70.53 -19.98 -7.18
N ASN A 277 -70.84 -21.09 -6.52
CA ASN A 277 -72.08 -21.32 -5.76
C ASN A 277 -71.88 -21.25 -4.23
N GLY A 278 -70.67 -20.93 -3.76
CA GLY A 278 -70.36 -20.80 -2.34
C GLY A 278 -70.11 -22.12 -1.60
N MET A 279 -69.87 -23.23 -2.30
CA MET A 279 -69.51 -24.52 -1.69
C MET A 279 -67.99 -24.74 -1.70
N PRO A 280 -67.38 -25.29 -0.63
CA PRO A 280 -65.94 -25.50 -0.57
C PRO A 280 -65.48 -26.50 -1.63
N ILE A 281 -64.47 -26.11 -2.39
CA ILE A 281 -63.79 -26.95 -3.37
C ILE A 281 -63.02 -28.02 -2.59
N LEU A 282 -63.32 -29.29 -2.86
CA LEU A 282 -62.70 -30.43 -2.21
C LEU A 282 -61.54 -30.95 -3.06
N ASP A 283 -60.46 -31.36 -2.39
CA ASP A 283 -59.32 -32.10 -2.97
C ASP A 283 -59.74 -33.56 -3.31
N GLU A 284 -58.89 -34.31 -4.03
CA GLU A 284 -59.07 -35.72 -4.39
C GLU A 284 -59.37 -36.62 -3.18
N ASP A 285 -58.93 -36.23 -1.98
CA ASP A 285 -59.18 -36.91 -0.71
C ASP A 285 -60.43 -36.43 0.05
N GLY A 286 -61.25 -35.56 -0.55
CA GLY A 286 -62.50 -35.05 0.04
C GLY A 286 -62.31 -34.01 1.16
N GLN A 287 -61.14 -33.39 1.26
CA GLN A 287 -60.84 -32.31 2.21
C GLN A 287 -60.99 -30.93 1.54
N PRO A 288 -61.48 -29.89 2.24
CA PRO A 288 -61.55 -28.53 1.70
C PRO A 288 -60.17 -28.02 1.29
N THR A 289 -60.04 -27.46 0.08
CA THR A 289 -58.81 -26.78 -0.31
C THR A 289 -58.78 -25.39 0.32
N TYR A 290 -57.67 -24.99 0.94
CA TYR A 290 -57.55 -23.70 1.63
C TYR A 290 -56.82 -22.66 0.78
N ILE A 291 -57.21 -21.39 0.92
CA ILE A 291 -56.50 -20.27 0.28
C ILE A 291 -55.28 -19.93 1.15
N PRO A 292 -54.04 -20.02 0.62
CA PRO A 292 -52.88 -19.53 1.35
C PRO A 292 -53.02 -18.03 1.57
N PRO A 293 -52.84 -17.52 2.80
CA PRO A 293 -52.97 -16.09 3.07
C PRO A 293 -51.96 -15.30 2.23
N VAL A 294 -52.44 -14.37 1.42
CA VAL A 294 -51.60 -13.51 0.58
C VAL A 294 -50.96 -12.43 1.46
N LEU A 295 -49.64 -12.46 1.56
CA LEU A 295 -48.85 -11.50 2.34
C LEU A 295 -48.25 -10.44 1.40
N ASP A 296 -49.07 -9.51 0.94
CA ASP A 296 -48.64 -8.33 0.18
C ASP A 296 -48.59 -7.07 1.09
N PRO A 297 -47.65 -6.11 0.90
CA PRO A 297 -47.66 -4.83 1.60
C PRO A 297 -48.99 -4.05 1.54
N SER A 298 -49.79 -4.28 0.49
CA SER A 298 -51.11 -3.65 0.29
C SER A 298 -52.27 -4.42 0.95
N THR A 299 -52.03 -5.62 1.48
CA THR A 299 -53.07 -6.49 2.03
C THR A 299 -53.14 -6.37 3.56
N MET A 300 -54.32 -6.07 4.09
CA MET A 300 -54.58 -6.09 5.54
C MET A 300 -54.80 -7.53 6.01
N LEU A 301 -54.08 -7.95 7.05
CA LEU A 301 -54.29 -9.23 7.71
C LEU A 301 -55.50 -9.10 8.65
N VAL A 302 -56.55 -9.88 8.39
CA VAL A 302 -57.79 -9.89 9.17
C VAL A 302 -58.06 -11.32 9.62
N SER A 303 -58.50 -11.51 10.87
CA SER A 303 -58.94 -12.80 11.38
C SER A 303 -60.25 -12.66 12.16
N PRO A 304 -61.21 -13.59 11.97
CA PRO A 304 -62.48 -13.59 12.70
C PRO A 304 -62.36 -14.08 14.14
N ASN A 305 -61.24 -14.74 14.50
CA ASN A 305 -61.02 -15.24 15.85
C ASN A 305 -60.34 -14.15 16.72
N PRO A 306 -60.96 -13.69 17.82
CA PRO A 306 -60.40 -12.65 18.70
C PRO A 306 -59.09 -13.06 19.38
N ASP A 307 -58.79 -14.36 19.48
CA ASP A 307 -57.53 -14.88 20.04
C ASP A 307 -56.37 -14.86 19.03
N THR A 308 -56.62 -14.46 17.78
CA THR A 308 -55.58 -14.43 16.73
C THR A 308 -54.56 -13.35 17.02
N LYS A 309 -53.29 -13.74 17.16
CA LYS A 309 -52.19 -12.80 17.32
C LYS A 309 -51.29 -12.84 16.10
N PHE A 310 -51.22 -11.70 15.42
CA PHE A 310 -50.21 -11.43 14.40
C PHE A 310 -48.97 -10.87 15.08
N GLY A 311 -47.82 -11.44 14.76
CA GLY A 311 -46.52 -11.01 15.25
C GLY A 311 -45.48 -11.07 14.14
N GLN A 312 -44.29 -10.63 14.48
CA GLN A 312 -43.11 -10.74 13.62
C GLN A 312 -41.97 -11.29 14.47
N LEU A 313 -41.16 -12.18 13.89
CA LEU A 313 -39.91 -12.57 14.54
C LEU A 313 -38.93 -11.39 14.50
N PRO A 314 -38.22 -11.12 15.62
CA PRO A 314 -37.26 -10.03 15.67
C PRO A 314 -36.17 -10.23 14.61
N SER A 315 -35.88 -9.17 13.85
CA SER A 315 -34.75 -9.14 12.93
C SER A 315 -33.45 -9.00 13.72
N ALA A 316 -32.36 -9.61 13.25
CA ALA A 316 -31.06 -9.44 13.89
C ALA A 316 -30.58 -7.98 13.74
N PRO A 317 -30.02 -7.36 14.79
CA PRO A 317 -29.53 -5.99 14.72
C PRO A 317 -28.27 -5.91 13.84
N THR A 318 -28.45 -5.45 12.61
CA THR A 318 -27.38 -5.27 11.60
C THR A 318 -26.32 -4.23 12.05
N GLY A 319 -26.70 -3.30 12.94
CA GLY A 319 -25.82 -2.23 13.41
C GLY A 319 -24.60 -2.71 14.20
N GLU A 320 -24.77 -3.72 15.06
CA GLU A 320 -23.69 -4.28 15.89
C GLU A 320 -22.58 -4.92 15.02
N PHE A 321 -22.97 -5.53 13.89
CA PHE A 321 -22.00 -6.06 12.92
C PHE A 321 -21.17 -4.94 12.28
N LEU A 322 -21.79 -3.80 11.94
CA LEU A 322 -21.09 -2.67 11.35
C LEU A 322 -20.10 -2.06 12.35
N GLU A 323 -20.49 -1.90 13.61
CA GLU A 323 -19.60 -1.42 14.67
C GLU A 323 -18.42 -2.35 14.89
N ALA A 324 -18.66 -3.66 14.87
CA ALA A 324 -17.62 -4.66 15.01
C ALA A 324 -16.65 -4.64 13.80
N ILE A 325 -17.16 -4.47 12.57
CA ILE A 325 -16.33 -4.30 11.36
C ILE A 325 -15.48 -3.04 11.48
N GLU A 326 -16.07 -1.92 11.91
CA GLU A 326 -15.36 -0.66 12.10
C GLU A 326 -14.24 -0.77 13.15
N LEU A 327 -14.51 -1.45 14.28
CA LEU A 327 -13.52 -1.73 15.32
C LEU A 327 -12.36 -2.57 14.79
N LEU A 328 -12.66 -3.63 14.01
CA LEU A 328 -11.63 -4.47 13.42
C LEU A 328 -10.76 -3.68 12.43
N THR A 329 -11.37 -2.85 11.58
CA THR A 329 -10.65 -1.97 10.66
C THR A 329 -9.74 -1.00 11.43
N ARG A 330 -10.21 -0.41 12.54
CA ARG A 330 -9.37 0.43 13.40
C ARG A 330 -8.19 -0.33 14.01
N HIS A 331 -8.39 -1.58 14.44
CA HIS A 331 -7.29 -2.42 14.93
C HIS A 331 -6.27 -2.72 13.82
N MET A 332 -6.73 -2.97 12.58
CA MET A 332 -5.83 -3.15 11.44
C MET A 332 -4.99 -1.89 11.19
N CYS A 333 -5.62 -0.72 11.15
CA CYS A 333 -4.93 0.57 11.03
C CYS A 333 -3.89 0.79 12.13
N ALA A 334 -4.22 0.44 13.38
CA ALA A 334 -3.30 0.57 14.50
C ALA A 334 -2.07 -0.36 14.36
N VAL A 335 -2.28 -1.61 13.94
CA VAL A 335 -1.19 -2.58 13.73
C VAL A 335 -0.30 -2.20 12.55
N THR A 336 -0.87 -1.66 11.48
CA THR A 336 -0.10 -1.22 10.30
C THR A 336 0.40 0.21 10.40
N GLU A 337 0.09 0.93 11.48
CA GLU A 337 0.35 2.37 11.64
C GLU A 337 -0.20 3.18 10.44
N THR A 338 -1.29 2.71 9.83
CA THR A 338 -1.96 3.40 8.72
C THR A 338 -2.97 4.38 9.29
N PRO A 339 -3.01 5.63 8.84
CA PRO A 339 -3.96 6.60 9.36
C PRO A 339 -5.43 6.18 9.15
N PRO A 340 -6.28 6.15 10.18
CA PRO A 340 -7.66 5.66 10.06
C PRO A 340 -8.54 6.44 9.07
N HIS A 341 -8.26 7.72 8.83
CA HIS A 341 -9.03 8.55 7.89
C HIS A 341 -8.88 8.13 6.42
N TYR A 342 -7.88 7.31 6.08
CA TYR A 342 -7.75 6.75 4.73
C TYR A 342 -8.84 5.73 4.41
N LEU A 343 -9.39 5.07 5.45
CA LEU A 343 -10.41 4.03 5.34
C LEU A 343 -11.77 4.47 5.90
N LEU A 344 -11.79 5.39 6.88
CA LEU A 344 -12.98 5.74 7.65
C LEU A 344 -13.39 7.20 7.39
N SER A 345 -13.95 7.48 6.20
CA SER A 345 -14.29 8.85 5.77
C SER A 345 -15.48 9.49 6.51
N GLY A 346 -16.33 8.71 7.21
CA GLY A 346 -17.61 9.22 7.72
C GLY A 346 -17.59 9.92 9.08
N LYS A 347 -16.67 9.56 10.00
CA LYS A 347 -16.65 10.08 11.39
C LYS A 347 -15.61 11.15 11.65
N LEU A 348 -14.72 11.42 10.69
CA LEU A 348 -13.56 12.31 10.84
C LEU A 348 -13.68 13.63 10.06
N ALA A 349 -14.89 13.96 9.56
CA ALA A 349 -15.17 15.13 8.72
C ALA A 349 -14.89 16.50 9.37
N ASN A 350 -14.54 16.55 10.66
CA ASN A 350 -14.28 17.78 11.42
C ASN A 350 -12.85 17.87 12.01
N LEU A 351 -11.89 17.10 11.49
CA LEU A 351 -10.50 17.22 11.94
C LEU A 351 -9.88 18.54 11.43
N SER A 352 -9.25 19.30 12.33
CA SER A 352 -8.40 20.42 11.94
C SER A 352 -7.13 19.91 11.26
N ALA A 353 -6.45 20.78 10.50
CA ALA A 353 -5.17 20.44 9.87
C ALA A 353 -4.13 19.94 10.89
N ASP A 354 -4.10 20.53 12.09
CA ASP A 354 -3.20 20.10 13.18
C ASP A 354 -3.57 18.71 13.72
N ALA A 355 -4.86 18.41 13.84
CA ALA A 355 -5.32 17.10 14.28
C ALA A 355 -5.04 16.01 13.23
N LEU A 356 -5.13 16.36 11.94
CA LEU A 356 -4.76 15.47 10.83
C LEU A 356 -3.25 15.20 10.83
N ALA A 357 -2.43 16.25 10.97
CA ALA A 357 -0.97 16.12 11.07
C ALA A 357 -0.56 15.29 12.29
N ALA A 358 -1.23 15.46 13.43
CA ALA A 358 -1.00 14.65 14.62
C ALA A 358 -1.37 13.17 14.38
N ALA A 359 -2.47 12.90 13.66
CA ALA A 359 -2.89 11.54 13.29
C ALA A 359 -1.93 10.87 12.29
N GLU A 360 -1.28 11.63 11.41
CA GLU A 360 -0.29 11.12 10.46
C GLU A 360 1.13 11.00 11.05
N SER A 361 1.38 11.53 12.26
CA SER A 361 2.73 11.53 12.84
C SER A 361 3.37 10.15 12.98
N ALA A 362 2.60 9.13 13.40
CA ALA A 362 3.09 7.76 13.49
C ALA A 362 3.43 7.18 12.10
N PHE A 363 2.57 7.46 11.12
CA PHE A 363 2.76 7.03 9.74
C PHE A 363 4.00 7.69 9.10
N THR A 364 4.24 8.97 9.35
CA THR A 364 5.45 9.68 8.88
C THR A 364 6.72 9.05 9.46
N ARG A 365 6.75 8.75 10.77
CA ARG A 365 7.91 8.10 11.40
C ARG A 365 8.20 6.73 10.80
N LYS A 366 7.15 5.95 10.49
CA LYS A 366 7.29 4.68 9.79
C LYS A 366 7.85 4.84 8.37
N ILE A 367 7.35 5.83 7.62
CA ILE A 367 7.91 6.14 6.30
C ILE A 367 9.38 6.48 6.43
N ASP A 368 9.77 7.28 7.42
CA ASP A 368 11.17 7.66 7.64
C ASP A 368 12.05 6.44 8.01
N GLU A 369 11.57 5.51 8.84
CA GLU A 369 12.26 4.22 9.11
C GLU A 369 12.51 3.44 7.81
N ILE A 370 11.49 3.34 6.94
CA ILE A 370 11.61 2.65 5.65
C ILE A 370 12.55 3.41 4.69
N ARG A 371 12.51 4.75 4.68
CA ARG A 371 13.40 5.60 3.87
C ARG A 371 14.85 5.41 4.24
N HIS A 372 15.17 5.34 5.53
CA HIS A 372 16.53 5.04 5.98
C HIS A 372 16.98 3.67 5.43
N SER A 373 16.19 2.61 5.66
CA SER A 373 16.62 1.27 5.22
C SER A 373 16.71 1.11 3.70
N PHE A 374 15.72 1.65 2.95
CA PHE A 374 15.77 1.63 1.50
C PHE A 374 16.81 2.59 0.93
N GLY A 375 17.15 3.66 1.65
CA GLY A 375 18.16 4.62 1.25
C GLY A 375 19.53 3.96 1.13
N GLU A 376 19.97 3.32 2.22
CA GLU A 376 21.18 2.49 2.28
C GLU A 376 21.22 1.46 1.14
N SER A 377 20.08 0.78 0.91
CA SER A 377 19.98 -0.23 -0.16
C SER A 377 20.12 0.39 -1.55
N TRP A 378 19.56 1.58 -1.80
CA TRP A 378 19.71 2.27 -3.08
C TRP A 378 21.10 2.87 -3.27
N GLU A 379 21.74 3.33 -2.20
CA GLU A 379 23.13 3.82 -2.20
C GLU A 379 24.07 2.68 -2.60
N LEU A 380 23.92 1.49 -2.02
CA LEU A 380 24.67 0.30 -2.45
C LEU A 380 24.44 -0.05 -3.93
N VAL A 381 23.20 0.06 -4.43
CA VAL A 381 22.89 -0.16 -5.85
C VAL A 381 23.61 0.86 -6.74
N LEU A 382 23.62 2.13 -6.38
CA LEU A 382 24.27 3.20 -7.13
C LEU A 382 25.81 3.11 -7.05
N ARG A 383 26.36 2.73 -5.90
CA ARG A 383 27.79 2.40 -5.73
C ARG A 383 28.20 1.23 -6.65
N LEU A 384 27.40 0.17 -6.74
CA LEU A 384 27.64 -0.90 -7.71
C LEU A 384 27.58 -0.41 -9.17
N CYS A 385 26.72 0.58 -9.47
CA CYS A 385 26.69 1.19 -10.80
C CYS A 385 27.97 1.97 -11.11
N ALA A 386 28.49 2.73 -10.14
CA ALA A 386 29.79 3.40 -10.25
C ALA A 386 30.91 2.38 -10.53
N LEU A 387 30.95 1.29 -9.76
CA LEU A 387 31.93 0.22 -9.92
C LEU A 387 31.88 -0.43 -11.32
N VAL A 388 30.68 -0.75 -11.83
CA VAL A 388 30.52 -1.31 -13.20
C VAL A 388 30.99 -0.33 -14.27
N SER A 389 30.77 0.97 -14.08
CA SER A 389 31.22 2.01 -15.02
C SER A 389 32.73 2.27 -14.99
N GLY A 390 33.42 1.73 -13.97
CA GLY A 390 34.85 1.89 -13.75
C GLY A 390 35.23 3.06 -12.83
N ASP A 391 34.26 3.67 -12.15
CA ASP A 391 34.49 4.68 -11.10
C ASP A 391 34.66 3.99 -9.75
N GLN A 392 35.90 3.64 -9.43
CA GLN A 392 36.26 3.01 -8.15
C GLN A 392 36.04 3.97 -6.97
N THR A 393 36.31 5.26 -7.16
CA THR A 393 36.13 6.29 -6.13
C THR A 393 34.66 6.39 -5.74
N GLY A 394 33.76 6.41 -6.72
CA GLY A 394 32.31 6.42 -6.48
C GLY A 394 31.80 5.18 -5.71
N PHE A 395 32.46 4.03 -5.86
CA PHE A 395 32.13 2.83 -5.07
C PHE A 395 32.63 2.92 -3.61
N GLU A 396 33.76 3.57 -3.37
CA GLU A 396 34.39 3.67 -2.05
C GLU A 396 33.81 4.78 -1.17
N ILE A 397 33.11 5.76 -1.76
CA ILE A 397 32.41 6.81 -1.00
C ILE A 397 31.21 6.20 -0.25
N GLU A 398 31.28 6.25 1.08
CA GLU A 398 30.21 5.79 1.98
C GLU A 398 29.27 6.94 2.40
N ASP A 399 29.72 8.19 2.31
CA ASP A 399 28.94 9.39 2.66
C ASP A 399 27.97 9.84 1.55
N ALA A 400 27.58 8.93 0.65
CA ALA A 400 26.66 9.23 -0.44
C ALA A 400 25.22 9.00 0.01
N GLU A 401 24.30 9.88 -0.37
CA GLU A 401 22.92 9.85 0.11
C GLU A 401 21.91 9.91 -1.04
N VAL A 402 20.86 9.10 -0.99
CA VAL A 402 19.70 9.29 -1.87
C VAL A 402 18.78 10.40 -1.40
N GLN A 403 18.24 11.14 -2.36
CA GLN A 403 17.27 12.20 -2.11
C GLN A 403 15.86 11.69 -2.32
N TRP A 404 15.05 11.76 -1.26
CA TRP A 404 13.65 11.40 -1.27
C TRP A 404 12.78 12.58 -1.67
N ALA A 405 11.77 12.31 -2.50
CA ALA A 405 10.73 13.26 -2.85
C ALA A 405 9.95 13.72 -1.61
N ASP A 406 9.68 15.02 -1.50
CA ASP A 406 8.70 15.51 -0.52
C ASP A 406 7.28 15.22 -1.03
N LYS A 407 6.71 14.11 -0.55
CA LYS A 407 5.31 13.71 -0.79
C LYS A 407 4.37 14.14 0.36
N GLY A 408 4.80 15.04 1.23
CA GLY A 408 3.98 15.53 2.34
C GLY A 408 2.84 16.44 1.89
N ASN A 409 1.72 16.39 2.62
CA ASN A 409 0.61 17.33 2.46
C ASN A 409 0.92 18.69 3.11
N ARG A 410 1.95 19.39 2.62
CA ARG A 410 2.25 20.77 3.06
C ARG A 410 1.56 21.75 2.13
N SER A 411 0.95 22.79 2.70
CA SER A 411 0.43 23.90 1.90
C SER A 411 1.59 24.60 1.21
N LEU A 412 1.50 24.76 -0.12
CA LEU A 412 2.48 25.52 -0.90
C LEU A 412 2.65 26.94 -0.33
N ALA A 413 1.56 27.56 0.13
CA ALA A 413 1.62 28.89 0.75
C ALA A 413 2.47 28.91 2.04
N GLN A 414 2.36 27.86 2.87
CA GLN A 414 3.18 27.72 4.08
C GLN A 414 4.65 27.44 3.73
N ALA A 415 4.90 26.62 2.72
CA ALA A 415 6.26 26.30 2.28
C ALA A 415 6.97 27.52 1.67
N VAL A 416 6.27 28.32 0.86
CA VAL A 416 6.81 29.56 0.27
C VAL A 416 7.07 30.62 1.36
N ASP A 417 6.17 30.78 2.33
CA ASP A 417 6.39 31.68 3.47
C ASP A 417 7.60 31.26 4.32
N ALA A 418 7.74 29.95 4.59
CA ALA A 418 8.92 29.42 5.27
C ALA A 418 10.19 29.64 4.44
N GLY A 419 10.14 29.42 3.13
CA GLY A 419 11.27 29.64 2.22
C GLY A 419 11.70 31.11 2.17
N LEU A 420 10.75 32.03 2.11
CA LEU A 420 11.02 33.47 2.17
C LEU A 420 11.74 33.85 3.48
N LYS A 421 11.28 33.31 4.61
CA LYS A 421 11.94 33.54 5.92
C LYS A 421 13.35 32.95 5.97
N LEU A 422 13.58 31.76 5.42
CA LEU A 422 14.91 31.15 5.33
C LEU A 422 15.85 31.98 4.44
N SER A 423 15.35 32.48 3.32
CA SER A 423 16.13 33.38 2.44
C SER A 423 16.49 34.69 3.15
N GLN A 424 15.56 35.27 3.92
CA GLN A 424 15.82 36.46 4.74
C GLN A 424 16.87 36.21 5.85
N MET A 425 16.99 34.98 6.34
CA MET A 425 18.04 34.57 7.29
C MET A 425 19.40 34.33 6.62
N GLY A 426 19.50 34.50 5.30
CA GLY A 426 20.74 34.31 4.54
C GLY A 426 21.01 32.87 4.09
N VAL A 427 20.01 31.98 4.15
CA VAL A 427 20.15 30.64 3.56
C VAL A 427 20.19 30.77 2.03
N PRO A 428 21.17 30.14 1.35
CA PRO A 428 21.27 30.15 -0.11
C PRO A 428 19.96 29.74 -0.81
N VAL A 429 19.59 30.47 -1.86
CA VAL A 429 18.31 30.29 -2.56
C VAL A 429 18.18 28.90 -3.17
N ASP A 430 19.28 28.33 -3.66
CA ASP A 430 19.31 26.96 -4.17
C ASP A 430 18.92 25.94 -3.09
N LEU A 431 19.43 26.08 -1.87
CA LEU A 431 19.03 25.25 -0.73
C LEU A 431 17.58 25.50 -0.31
N VAL A 432 17.09 26.74 -0.35
CA VAL A 432 15.69 27.05 -0.02
C VAL A 432 14.74 26.39 -1.00
N LEU A 433 15.04 26.43 -2.30
CA LEU A 433 14.20 25.83 -3.35
C LEU A 433 14.04 24.33 -3.19
N THR A 434 15.08 23.62 -2.69
CA THR A 434 14.97 22.17 -2.39
C THR A 434 13.95 21.83 -1.30
N LYS A 435 13.52 22.82 -0.49
CA LYS A 435 12.55 22.63 0.60
C LYS A 435 11.13 23.03 0.22
N ILE A 436 10.93 23.56 -0.98
CA ILE A 436 9.60 23.96 -1.48
C ILE A 436 8.99 22.78 -2.25
N PRO A 437 7.80 22.28 -1.85
CA PRO A 437 7.12 21.20 -2.54
C PRO A 437 6.93 21.49 -4.04
N GLY A 438 7.24 20.50 -4.87
CA GLY A 438 7.05 20.58 -6.33
C GLY A 438 8.26 21.08 -7.11
N PHE A 439 9.31 21.58 -6.47
CA PHE A 439 10.60 21.83 -7.13
C PHE A 439 11.41 20.54 -7.20
N THR A 440 11.76 20.11 -8.41
CA THR A 440 12.63 18.95 -8.62
C THR A 440 14.10 19.35 -8.55
N GLN A 441 15.00 18.37 -8.37
CA GLN A 441 16.44 18.63 -8.42
C GLN A 441 16.87 19.24 -9.77
N GLN A 442 16.22 18.84 -10.87
CA GLN A 442 16.45 19.42 -12.20
C GLN A 442 16.05 20.89 -12.26
N ASP A 443 14.97 21.29 -11.59
CA ASP A 443 14.56 22.69 -11.52
C ASP A 443 15.56 23.52 -10.70
N VAL A 444 16.09 22.97 -9.62
CA VAL A 444 17.11 23.62 -8.79
C VAL A 444 18.42 23.79 -9.56
N ASP A 445 18.87 22.75 -10.26
CA ASP A 445 20.07 22.80 -11.09
C ASP A 445 19.89 23.84 -12.23
N LEU A 446 18.71 23.89 -12.84
CA LEU A 446 18.37 24.89 -13.87
C LEU A 446 18.33 26.32 -13.32
N VAL A 447 17.83 26.53 -12.10
CA VAL A 447 17.87 27.85 -11.44
C VAL A 447 19.31 28.24 -11.14
N ARG A 448 20.15 27.31 -10.68
CA ARG A 448 21.58 27.54 -10.44
C ARG A 448 22.29 27.93 -11.74
N GLU A 449 22.10 27.18 -12.81
CA GLU A 449 22.67 27.48 -14.13
C GLU A 449 22.26 28.88 -14.62
N ARG A 450 20.99 29.27 -14.44
CA ARG A 450 20.52 30.61 -14.81
C ARG A 450 21.11 31.72 -13.95
N MET A 451 21.31 31.48 -12.66
CA MET A 451 21.97 32.45 -11.77
C MET A 451 23.47 32.59 -12.08
N GLU A 452 24.13 31.50 -12.47
CA GLU A 452 25.54 31.49 -12.91
C GLU A 452 25.74 32.12 -14.31
N GLN A 453 24.71 32.12 -15.15
CA GLN A 453 24.69 32.82 -16.45
C GLN A 453 24.28 34.29 -16.35
N ALA A 454 23.72 34.73 -15.22
CA ALA A 454 23.34 36.11 -14.96
C ALA A 454 24.45 37.10 -14.50
N PRO A 455 25.74 36.77 -14.31
CA PRO A 455 26.71 37.76 -13.85
C PRO A 455 27.32 38.53 -15.03
N ALA A 456 26.63 39.57 -15.54
CA ALA A 456 27.22 40.73 -16.25
C ALA A 456 26.22 41.83 -16.73
N GLU A 457 24.99 41.94 -16.23
CA GLU A 457 24.08 43.07 -16.60
C GLU A 457 23.46 43.79 -15.39
N GLU A 458 24.18 43.92 -14.27
CA GLU A 458 23.82 44.94 -13.27
C GLU A 458 25.07 45.68 -12.80
N GLY A 459 25.34 46.76 -13.52
CA GLY A 459 26.46 47.65 -13.29
C GLY A 459 26.35 48.97 -14.04
N ASP A 460 25.16 49.59 -14.09
CA ASP A 460 25.08 51.06 -14.10
C ASP A 460 23.78 51.53 -13.46
N GLY A 461 23.93 52.47 -12.54
CA GLY A 461 22.86 53.01 -11.73
C GLY A 461 21.97 53.94 -12.55
N THR A 462 20.67 53.72 -12.47
CA THR A 462 19.73 54.83 -12.33
C THR A 462 18.48 54.32 -11.63
N GLU A 463 18.29 54.74 -10.39
CA GLU A 463 16.99 54.69 -9.72
C GLU A 463 15.93 55.35 -10.61
N LYS A 464 15.10 54.53 -11.26
CA LYS A 464 13.77 54.95 -11.72
C LYS A 464 12.74 54.22 -10.87
N LYS A 465 12.21 54.92 -9.87
CA LYS A 465 10.94 54.55 -9.22
C LYS A 465 9.89 54.26 -10.30
N PRO A 466 9.23 53.10 -10.31
CA PRO A 466 8.08 52.91 -11.20
C PRO A 466 6.91 53.71 -10.65
N SER A 467 6.42 54.64 -11.46
CA SER A 467 5.17 55.37 -11.24
C SER A 467 3.99 54.41 -11.19
N GLU A 468 3.16 54.59 -10.17
CA GLU A 468 1.86 53.99 -9.99
C GLU A 468 0.97 54.31 -11.22
N LYS A 469 0.45 53.25 -11.88
CA LYS A 469 -0.33 53.20 -13.15
C LYS A 469 0.46 52.79 -14.39
N ASP A 470 0.58 51.48 -14.63
CA ASP A 470 -0.04 50.84 -15.79
C ASP A 470 0.26 49.32 -15.87
N LYS A 471 -0.85 48.56 -15.98
CA LYS A 471 -1.03 47.30 -16.74
C LYS A 471 -0.49 45.97 -16.16
N GLN A 472 -1.44 45.26 -15.54
CA GLN A 472 -1.50 43.79 -15.50
C GLN A 472 -1.32 43.17 -16.91
N PRO A 473 -0.48 42.15 -17.08
CA PRO A 473 -0.60 41.20 -18.18
C PRO A 473 -1.63 40.12 -17.83
N ALA A 474 -2.48 39.79 -18.81
CA ALA A 474 -3.63 38.92 -18.68
C ALA A 474 -3.26 37.46 -18.34
N LEU A 475 -3.87 36.93 -17.27
CA LEU A 475 -3.96 35.48 -17.04
C LEU A 475 -5.01 34.90 -17.99
N SER A 476 -4.54 34.11 -18.95
CA SER A 476 -5.37 33.36 -19.90
C SER A 476 -5.98 32.13 -19.25
N GLY A 477 -7.27 32.22 -18.92
CA GLY A 477 -8.28 31.20 -19.27
C GLY A 477 -8.15 29.81 -18.67
N ALA A 478 -8.53 29.64 -17.40
CA ALA A 478 -9.15 28.42 -16.89
C ALA A 478 -9.82 28.64 -15.52
N ASP A 479 -10.69 29.65 -15.37
CA ASP A 479 -11.58 29.74 -14.20
C ASP A 479 -12.93 30.34 -14.64
N GLN A 480 -13.81 29.46 -15.13
CA GLN A 480 -15.22 29.81 -15.25
C GLN A 480 -15.86 29.79 -13.86
N LYS A 481 -16.35 30.97 -13.48
CA LYS A 481 -17.13 31.29 -12.29
C LYS A 481 -18.23 30.26 -11.99
N GLU A 482 -18.13 29.56 -10.86
CA GLU A 482 -19.31 29.12 -10.11
C GLU A 482 -19.76 30.24 -9.17
N LYS A 483 -20.97 30.75 -9.39
CA LYS A 483 -21.65 31.75 -8.56
C LYS A 483 -22.08 31.12 -7.23
N LYS A 484 -21.56 31.62 -6.10
CA LYS A 484 -22.23 31.49 -4.79
C LYS A 484 -23.38 32.50 -4.69
N PRO A 485 -24.60 32.12 -4.26
CA PRO A 485 -25.67 33.07 -3.99
C PRO A 485 -25.48 33.77 -2.63
N ALA A 486 -25.85 35.06 -2.59
CA ALA A 486 -25.74 35.96 -1.44
C ALA A 486 -26.81 35.68 -0.35
N PRO A 487 -26.55 36.03 0.92
CA PRO A 487 -27.50 35.79 2.01
C PRO A 487 -28.59 36.87 2.05
N ALA A 488 -29.85 36.44 2.21
CA ALA A 488 -31.02 37.31 2.33
C ALA A 488 -31.15 37.89 3.76
N ALA A 489 -31.37 39.19 3.83
CA ALA A 489 -31.64 39.94 5.05
C ALA A 489 -33.07 39.68 5.57
N ALA A 490 -33.21 39.40 6.88
CA ALA A 490 -34.49 39.39 7.59
C ALA A 490 -34.52 40.50 8.64
N LYS A 491 -35.59 41.30 8.60
CA LYS A 491 -35.82 42.54 9.35
C LYS A 491 -36.04 42.29 10.85
N ALA A 492 -35.46 43.16 11.68
CA ALA A 492 -35.77 43.29 13.09
C ALA A 492 -37.10 44.05 13.33
N LYS A 493 -37.90 43.57 14.29
CA LYS A 493 -38.94 44.33 15.00
C LYS A 493 -38.75 44.14 16.51
N THR A 494 -39.00 45.21 17.25
CA THR A 494 -38.67 45.48 18.65
C THR A 494 -39.78 45.09 19.65
N GLN A 495 -39.36 44.45 20.77
CA GLN A 495 -39.75 44.59 22.20
C GLN A 495 -41.20 44.24 22.70
N PRO A 496 -41.45 44.04 24.03
CA PRO A 496 -40.57 44.18 25.23
C PRO A 496 -40.55 43.01 26.25
N GLU A 497 -39.71 43.18 27.28
CA GLU A 497 -39.46 42.37 28.48
C GLU A 497 -40.65 42.23 29.44
N GLU A 498 -40.70 41.10 30.17
CA GLU A 498 -41.29 41.02 31.51
C GLU A 498 -40.50 40.04 32.41
N THR A 499 -40.08 40.56 33.55
CA THR A 499 -39.35 39.96 34.68
C THR A 499 -40.19 39.01 35.53
N VAL A 500 -39.67 37.83 35.96
CA VAL A 500 -39.85 37.28 37.34
C VAL A 500 -38.69 36.35 37.75
N LYS A 501 -38.29 36.49 39.02
CA LYS A 501 -37.22 35.82 39.80
C LYS A 501 -37.55 34.38 40.26
N ASN A 502 -36.52 33.74 40.84
CA ASN A 502 -36.46 32.58 41.76
C ASN A 502 -36.08 31.26 41.08
N GLY A 503 -35.16 30.42 41.56
CA GLY A 503 -34.36 30.39 42.78
C GLY A 503 -33.87 28.94 43.01
N GLN A 504 -32.55 28.77 43.17
CA GLN A 504 -31.84 27.88 44.12
C GLN A 504 -32.02 26.33 44.20
N GLN A 505 -30.88 25.68 44.52
CA GLN A 505 -30.59 24.34 45.11
C GLN A 505 -30.49 23.14 44.13
N ALA A 506 -29.41 22.36 44.01
CA ALA A 506 -28.31 21.85 44.85
C ALA A 506 -28.70 20.80 45.93
N ALA A 507 -28.39 19.52 45.66
CA ALA A 507 -27.97 18.41 46.56
C ALA A 507 -28.20 17.07 45.81
N ALA A 508 -27.20 16.23 45.51
CA ALA A 508 -26.48 15.30 46.40
C ALA A 508 -27.38 14.23 47.05
N VAL A 509 -27.34 13.01 46.51
CA VAL A 509 -27.26 11.71 47.21
C VAL A 509 -26.43 10.76 46.34
#